data_AF-A0A1Y3QQ11-F1
#
_entry.id   AF-A0A1Y3QQ11-F1
#
_cell.length_a   1.000
_cell.length_b   1.000
_cell.length_c   1.000
_cell.angle_alpha   90.00
_cell.angle_beta   90.00
_cell.angle_gamma   90.00
#
_symmetry.space_group_name_H-M   'P 1'
#
loop_
_entity.id
_entity.type
_entity.pdbx_description
1 polymer ?
#
loop_
_entity_poly.entity_id
_entity_poly.type
_entity_poly.pdbx_seq_one_letter_code
_entity_poly.pdbx_strand_id
1 'polypeptide(L)'
;MLGNSGFLAYKRSLLAEAESSCLEALDLAVELGLKSGQANIAYYLALIALDRRNPAQALPYLRQALELSIDAHALHLTLQAMHGYARYLALVGQGEAAAALLHFVINQPSYSSAARTRSEEVLGGVLADLTPQQRARAARKAAEWPLEAFTEELRRLDATSQETSGGKPSS
;
A
#
# COMPACT_ATOMS: atom_id res chain seq x y z
N MET A 1 -5.02 5.25 -33.73
CA MET A 1 -4.79 5.00 -32.28
C MET A 1 -6.08 5.23 -31.48
N LEU A 2 -7.13 4.42 -31.67
CA LEU A 2 -8.41 4.55 -30.92
C LEU A 2 -8.55 3.49 -29.79
N GLY A 3 -7.79 2.40 -29.85
CA GLY A 3 -7.87 1.29 -28.89
C GLY A 3 -7.43 1.66 -27.47
N ASN A 4 -6.40 2.50 -27.32
CA ASN A 4 -5.86 2.87 -26.01
C ASN A 4 -6.82 3.76 -25.21
N SER A 5 -7.55 4.66 -25.87
CA SER A 5 -8.53 5.53 -25.21
C SER A 5 -9.76 4.76 -24.75
N GLY A 6 -10.26 3.82 -25.57
CA GLY A 6 -11.38 2.94 -25.19
C GLY A 6 -11.02 2.01 -24.03
N PHE A 7 -9.84 1.38 -24.07
CA PHE A 7 -9.36 0.52 -22.98
C PHE A 7 -9.15 1.29 -21.67
N LEU A 8 -8.59 2.50 -21.74
CA LEU A 8 -8.39 3.34 -20.57
C LEU A 8 -9.72 3.81 -19.97
N ALA A 9 -10.69 4.20 -20.80
CA ALA A 9 -12.03 4.57 -20.34
C ALA A 9 -12.74 3.39 -19.67
N TYR A 10 -12.66 2.20 -20.27
CA TYR A 10 -13.21 0.98 -19.69
C TYR A 10 -12.57 0.62 -18.35
N LYS A 11 -11.23 0.65 -18.25
CA LYS A 11 -10.51 0.40 -16.99
C LYS A 11 -10.92 1.41 -15.91
N ARG A 12 -11.11 2.68 -16.26
CA ARG A 12 -11.57 3.71 -15.32
C ARG A 12 -12.99 3.43 -14.81
N SER A 13 -13.91 2.98 -15.67
CA SER A 13 -15.26 2.58 -15.26
C SER A 13 -15.21 1.46 -14.23
N LEU A 14 -14.48 0.38 -14.54
CA LEU A 14 -14.34 -0.76 -13.63
C LEU A 14 -13.75 -0.35 -12.27
N LEU A 15 -12.76 0.54 -12.28
CA LEU A 15 -12.19 1.04 -11.03
C LEU A 15 -13.18 1.91 -10.25
N ALA A 16 -14.09 2.64 -10.90
CA ALA A 16 -15.14 3.42 -10.26
C ALA A 16 -16.20 2.53 -9.61
N GLU A 17 -16.66 1.51 -10.34
CA GLU A 17 -17.62 0.52 -9.84
C GLU A 17 -17.04 -0.28 -8.65
N ALA A 18 -15.76 -0.68 -8.75
CA ALA A 18 -15.07 -1.37 -7.67
C ALA A 18 -14.91 -0.49 -6.42
N GLU A 19 -14.60 0.80 -6.58
CA GLU A 19 -14.50 1.74 -5.45
C GLU A 19 -15.85 1.90 -4.74
N SER A 20 -16.93 2.11 -5.50
CA SER A 20 -18.29 2.23 -4.94
C SER A 20 -18.65 0.99 -4.12
N SER A 21 -18.44 -0.20 -4.71
CA SER A 21 -18.72 -1.48 -4.03
C SER A 21 -17.88 -1.66 -2.77
N CYS A 22 -16.63 -1.22 -2.78
CA CYS A 22 -15.76 -1.28 -1.60
C CYS A 22 -16.20 -0.29 -0.51
N LEU A 23 -16.67 0.90 -0.86
CA LEU A 23 -17.19 1.87 0.11
C LEU A 23 -18.46 1.36 0.79
N GLU A 24 -19.41 0.80 0.03
CA GLU A 24 -20.60 0.16 0.59
C GLU A 24 -20.25 -1.01 1.52
N ALA A 25 -19.29 -1.86 1.12
CA ALA A 25 -18.80 -2.95 1.96
C ALA A 25 -18.10 -2.44 3.22
N LEU A 26 -17.40 -1.30 3.15
CA LEU A 26 -16.73 -0.68 4.28
C LEU A 26 -17.75 -0.23 5.32
N ASP A 27 -18.82 0.44 4.89
CA ASP A 27 -19.90 0.90 5.76
C ASP A 27 -20.53 -0.29 6.51
N LEU A 28 -20.86 -1.37 5.81
CA LEU A 28 -21.37 -2.60 6.43
C LEU A 28 -20.36 -3.22 7.42
N ALA A 29 -19.07 -3.26 7.07
CA ALA A 29 -18.04 -3.80 7.96
C ALA A 29 -17.83 -2.93 9.21
N VAL A 30 -18.08 -1.61 9.12
CA VAL A 30 -18.09 -0.68 10.24
C VAL A 30 -19.30 -0.94 11.13
N GLU A 31 -20.51 -1.05 10.56
CA GLU A 31 -21.74 -1.36 11.30
C GLU A 31 -21.64 -2.69 12.05
N LEU A 32 -21.01 -3.69 11.45
CA LEU A 32 -20.81 -5.02 12.04
C LEU A 32 -19.58 -5.11 12.96
N GLY A 33 -18.78 -4.04 13.09
CA GLY A 33 -17.57 -4.02 13.93
C GLY A 33 -16.46 -4.97 13.48
N LEU A 34 -16.44 -5.38 12.21
CA LEU A 34 -15.50 -6.37 11.67
C LEU A 34 -14.15 -5.74 11.31
N LYS A 35 -13.26 -5.56 12.30
CA LYS A 35 -11.94 -4.93 12.08
C LYS A 35 -11.12 -5.54 10.94
N SER A 36 -11.01 -6.87 10.86
CA SER A 36 -10.29 -7.55 9.76
C SER A 36 -10.95 -7.33 8.39
N GLY A 37 -12.28 -7.23 8.36
CA GLY A 37 -13.04 -6.91 7.15
C GLY A 37 -12.75 -5.47 6.70
N GLN A 38 -12.84 -4.51 7.62
CA GLN A 38 -12.51 -3.11 7.37
C GLN A 38 -11.05 -2.95 6.90
N ALA A 39 -10.09 -3.65 7.51
CA ALA A 39 -8.68 -3.61 7.11
C ALA A 39 -8.47 -4.08 5.67
N ASN A 40 -9.10 -5.20 5.31
CA ASN A 40 -9.00 -5.77 3.97
C ASN A 40 -9.65 -4.87 2.92
N ILE A 41 -10.81 -4.28 3.23
CA ILE A 41 -11.51 -3.34 2.33
C ILE A 41 -10.69 -2.06 2.15
N ALA A 42 -10.15 -1.50 3.22
CA ALA A 42 -9.26 -0.34 3.15
C ALA A 42 -8.02 -0.63 2.28
N TYR A 43 -7.44 -1.82 2.39
CA TYR A 43 -6.35 -2.24 1.50
C TYR A 43 -6.76 -2.22 0.02
N TYR A 44 -7.95 -2.72 -0.33
CA TYR A 44 -8.42 -2.68 -1.72
C TYR A 44 -8.71 -1.26 -2.22
N LEU A 45 -9.31 -0.40 -1.40
CA LEU A 45 -9.51 1.01 -1.72
C LEU A 45 -8.18 1.72 -1.99
N ALA A 46 -7.15 1.43 -1.20
CA ALA A 46 -5.79 1.90 -1.47
C ALA A 46 -5.26 1.40 -2.82
N LEU A 47 -5.38 0.11 -3.14
CA LEU A 47 -4.91 -0.40 -4.44
C LEU A 47 -5.61 0.26 -5.61
N ILE A 48 -6.92 0.49 -5.52
CA ILE A 48 -7.72 1.17 -6.54
C ILE A 48 -7.20 2.60 -6.74
N ALA A 49 -6.96 3.34 -5.66
CA ALA A 49 -6.38 4.68 -5.73
C ALA A 49 -4.97 4.67 -6.35
N LEU A 50 -4.12 3.70 -6.02
CA LEU A 50 -2.79 3.53 -6.62
C LEU A 50 -2.87 3.19 -8.12
N ASP A 51 -3.83 2.36 -8.53
CA ASP A 51 -4.07 2.01 -9.94
C ASP A 51 -4.57 3.20 -10.77
N ARG A 52 -5.24 4.15 -10.12
CA ARG A 52 -5.58 5.46 -10.69
C ARG A 52 -4.44 6.47 -10.65
N ARG A 53 -3.25 6.08 -10.18
CA ARG A 53 -2.09 6.97 -9.95
C ARG A 53 -2.42 8.14 -9.00
N ASN A 54 -3.26 7.90 -8.00
CA ASN A 54 -3.61 8.88 -6.97
C ASN A 54 -3.04 8.46 -5.60
N PRO A 55 -1.73 8.65 -5.35
CA PRO A 55 -1.10 8.26 -4.09
C PRO A 55 -1.63 9.05 -2.88
N ALA A 56 -2.13 10.28 -3.09
CA ALA A 56 -2.72 11.10 -2.04
C ALA A 56 -4.01 10.48 -1.48
N GLN A 57 -4.85 9.93 -2.35
CA GLN A 57 -6.06 9.21 -1.93
C GLN A 57 -5.75 7.82 -1.35
N ALA A 58 -4.66 7.17 -1.79
CA ALA A 58 -4.30 5.84 -1.31
C ALA A 58 -3.78 5.83 0.14
N LEU A 59 -2.98 6.83 0.52
CA LEU A 59 -2.31 6.88 1.82
C LEU A 59 -3.25 6.75 3.04
N PRO A 60 -4.39 7.48 3.15
CA PRO A 60 -5.30 7.31 4.29
C PRO A 60 -5.89 5.88 4.36
N TYR A 61 -6.18 5.27 3.22
CA TYR A 61 -6.68 3.88 3.18
C TYR A 61 -5.60 2.87 3.57
N LEU A 62 -4.34 3.09 3.16
CA LEU A 62 -3.21 2.25 3.59
C LEU A 62 -3.00 2.32 5.09
N ARG A 63 -3.09 3.52 5.67
CA ARG A 63 -3.00 3.72 7.13
C ARG A 63 -4.10 2.98 7.86
N GLN A 64 -5.35 3.15 7.42
CA GLN A 64 -6.48 2.45 8.00
C GLN A 64 -6.31 0.93 7.91
N ALA A 65 -5.85 0.41 6.77
CA ALA A 65 -5.58 -1.02 6.60
C ALA A 65 -4.49 -1.52 7.57
N LEU A 66 -3.40 -0.75 7.73
CA LEU A 66 -2.29 -1.10 8.61
C LEU A 66 -2.75 -1.14 10.07
N GLU A 67 -3.34 -0.08 10.59
CA GLU A 67 -3.75 -0.01 12.00
C GLU A 67 -4.81 -1.06 12.35
N LEU A 68 -5.84 -1.20 11.51
CA LEU A 68 -6.90 -2.19 11.76
C LEU A 68 -6.36 -3.63 11.69
N SER A 69 -5.39 -3.91 10.83
CA SER A 69 -4.76 -5.24 10.75
C SER A 69 -3.94 -5.56 12.00
N ILE A 70 -3.23 -4.57 12.55
CA ILE A 70 -2.43 -4.71 13.78
C ILE A 70 -3.37 -4.92 14.97
N ASP A 71 -4.40 -4.09 15.09
CA ASP A 71 -5.46 -4.19 16.11
C ASP A 71 -6.17 -5.55 16.10
N ALA A 72 -6.37 -6.11 14.91
CA ALA A 72 -6.99 -7.42 14.73
C ALA A 72 -6.00 -8.59 14.87
N HIS A 73 -4.72 -8.30 15.15
CA HIS A 73 -3.62 -9.29 15.16
C HIS A 73 -3.55 -10.14 13.88
N ALA A 74 -3.93 -9.56 12.75
CA ALA A 74 -4.06 -10.23 11.47
C ALA A 74 -2.79 -10.04 10.63
N LEU A 75 -1.73 -10.79 10.94
CA LEU A 75 -0.41 -10.65 10.30
C LEU A 75 -0.47 -10.67 8.77
N HIS A 76 -1.29 -11.54 8.17
CA HIS A 76 -1.40 -11.58 6.70
C HIS A 76 -1.96 -10.27 6.12
N LEU A 77 -2.90 -9.61 6.80
CA LEU A 77 -3.44 -8.31 6.40
C LEU A 77 -2.40 -7.21 6.61
N THR A 78 -1.61 -7.28 7.68
CA THR A 78 -0.49 -6.35 7.90
C THR A 78 0.53 -6.43 6.77
N LEU A 79 0.91 -7.64 6.35
CA LEU A 79 1.84 -7.83 5.21
C LEU A 79 1.23 -7.34 3.88
N GLN A 80 -0.08 -7.51 3.69
CA GLN A 80 -0.79 -6.94 2.53
C GLN A 80 -0.77 -5.41 2.57
N ALA A 81 -1.06 -4.78 3.71
CA ALA A 81 -0.97 -3.34 3.88
C ALA A 81 0.46 -2.83 3.59
N MET A 82 1.49 -3.52 4.06
CA MET A 82 2.89 -3.22 3.76
C MET A 82 3.22 -3.31 2.26
N HIS A 83 2.68 -4.30 1.55
CA HIS A 83 2.76 -4.34 0.08
C HIS A 83 2.12 -3.10 -0.57
N GLY A 84 0.95 -2.69 -0.07
CA GLY A 84 0.27 -1.46 -0.51
C GLY A 84 1.13 -0.21 -0.30
N TYR A 85 1.77 -0.08 0.87
CA TYR A 85 2.74 0.98 1.16
C TYR A 85 3.95 0.93 0.23
N ALA A 86 4.48 -0.26 -0.08
CA ALA A 86 5.58 -0.35 -1.02
C ALA A 86 5.20 0.16 -2.42
N ARG A 87 3.98 -0.15 -2.89
CA ARG A 87 3.44 0.41 -4.15
C ARG A 87 3.29 1.93 -4.09
N TYR A 88 2.81 2.47 -2.96
CA TYR A 88 2.75 3.91 -2.72
C TYR A 88 4.15 4.55 -2.79
N LEU A 89 5.13 4.00 -2.08
CA LEU A 89 6.51 4.49 -2.04
C LEU A 89 7.15 4.48 -3.43
N ALA A 90 6.93 3.41 -4.21
CA ALA A 90 7.39 3.35 -5.59
C ALA A 90 6.81 4.47 -6.45
N LEU A 91 5.51 4.79 -6.29
CA LEU A 91 4.85 5.87 -7.04
C LEU A 91 5.35 7.26 -6.66
N VAL A 92 5.68 7.50 -5.39
CA VAL A 92 6.21 8.80 -4.92
C VAL A 92 7.73 8.91 -5.07
N GLY A 93 8.37 7.98 -5.79
CA GLY A 93 9.81 8.01 -6.10
C GLY A 93 10.73 7.50 -4.98
N GLN A 94 10.17 6.94 -3.91
CA GLN A 94 10.93 6.34 -2.79
C GLN A 94 11.24 4.86 -3.05
N GLY A 95 11.90 4.58 -4.19
CA GLY A 95 12.14 3.21 -4.67
C GLY A 95 12.97 2.34 -3.70
N GLU A 96 13.98 2.90 -3.03
CA GLU A 96 14.80 2.13 -2.07
C GLU A 96 13.98 1.63 -0.88
N ALA A 97 13.11 2.48 -0.33
CA ALA A 97 12.22 2.12 0.77
C ALA A 97 11.14 1.12 0.32
N ALA A 98 10.59 1.31 -0.89
CA ALA A 98 9.68 0.34 -1.51
C ALA A 98 10.32 -1.04 -1.66
N ALA A 99 11.55 -1.11 -2.18
CA ALA A 99 12.29 -2.35 -2.34
C ALA A 99 12.56 -3.04 -0.99
N ALA A 100 12.89 -2.28 0.06
CA ALA A 100 13.09 -2.83 1.40
C ALA A 100 11.82 -3.49 1.94
N LEU A 101 10.67 -2.83 1.83
CA LEU A 101 9.38 -3.40 2.23
C LEU A 101 9.02 -4.65 1.42
N LEU A 102 9.24 -4.63 0.10
CA LEU A 102 8.92 -5.76 -0.77
C LEU A 102 9.80 -6.97 -0.45
N HIS A 103 11.11 -6.78 -0.28
CA HIS A 103 12.01 -7.84 0.19
C HIS A 103 11.57 -8.39 1.54
N PHE A 104 11.16 -7.53 2.46
CA PHE A 104 10.70 -7.97 3.78
C PHE A 104 9.45 -8.86 3.66
N VAL A 105 8.38 -8.40 3.00
CA VAL A 105 7.11 -9.16 2.93
C VAL A 105 7.25 -10.47 2.14
N ILE A 106 8.03 -10.50 1.05
CA ILE A 106 8.24 -11.69 0.22
C ILE A 106 8.87 -12.85 1.02
N ASN A 107 9.78 -12.50 1.93
CA ASN A 107 10.51 -13.46 2.76
C ASN A 107 9.72 -13.94 3.99
N GLN A 108 8.52 -13.42 4.24
CA GLN A 108 7.72 -13.87 5.37
C GLN A 108 7.08 -15.25 5.09
N PRO A 109 7.21 -16.23 6.00
CA PRO A 109 6.66 -17.58 5.80
C PRO A 109 5.14 -17.59 5.62
N SER A 110 4.42 -16.72 6.33
CA SER A 110 2.97 -16.58 6.30
C SER A 110 2.46 -15.80 5.08
N TYR A 111 3.35 -15.32 4.21
CA TYR A 111 2.97 -14.58 3.01
C TYR A 111 2.55 -15.55 1.91
N SER A 112 1.31 -15.42 1.44
CA SER A 112 0.74 -16.37 0.47
C SER A 112 1.49 -16.32 -0.86
N SER A 113 1.55 -17.46 -1.57
CA SER A 113 2.24 -17.54 -2.86
C SER A 113 1.70 -16.53 -3.88
N ALA A 114 0.38 -16.38 -3.95
CA ALA A 114 -0.28 -15.42 -4.84
C ALA A 114 0.00 -13.94 -4.46
N ALA A 115 0.17 -13.62 -3.18
CA ALA A 115 0.59 -12.28 -2.75
C ALA A 115 2.08 -12.05 -3.00
N ARG A 116 2.89 -13.09 -2.85
CA ARG A 116 4.33 -13.08 -3.15
C ARG A 116 4.59 -12.76 -4.61
N THR A 117 3.97 -13.47 -5.55
CA THR A 117 4.16 -13.22 -7.00
C THR A 117 3.85 -11.77 -7.39
N ARG A 118 2.73 -11.22 -6.92
CA ARG A 118 2.38 -9.80 -7.15
C ARG A 118 3.41 -8.83 -6.56
N SER A 119 4.01 -9.17 -5.42
CA SER A 119 5.04 -8.34 -4.79
C SER A 119 6.37 -8.45 -5.53
N GLU A 120 6.71 -9.62 -6.05
CA GLU A 120 7.90 -9.85 -6.87
C GLU A 120 7.83 -9.07 -8.19
N GLU A 121 6.66 -8.99 -8.82
CA GLU A 121 6.44 -8.16 -10.01
C GLU A 121 6.72 -6.68 -9.72
N VAL A 122 6.17 -6.15 -8.63
CA VAL A 122 6.42 -4.76 -8.21
C VAL A 122 7.90 -4.56 -7.88
N LEU A 123 8.52 -5.52 -7.18
CA LEU A 123 9.93 -5.46 -6.82
C LEU A 123 10.82 -5.42 -8.08
N GLY A 124 10.53 -6.24 -9.09
CA GLY A 124 11.26 -6.24 -10.35
C GLY A 124 11.23 -4.87 -11.04
N GLY A 125 10.05 -4.24 -11.07
CA GLY A 125 9.89 -2.87 -11.58
C GLY A 125 10.69 -1.85 -10.79
N VAL A 126 10.60 -1.87 -9.46
CA VAL A 126 11.33 -0.94 -8.59
C VAL A 126 12.84 -1.12 -8.72
N LEU A 127 13.33 -2.37 -8.72
CA LEU A 127 14.76 -2.66 -8.80
C LEU A 127 15.36 -2.17 -10.13
N ALA A 128 14.62 -2.18 -11.23
CA ALA A 128 15.09 -1.70 -12.53
C ALA A 128 15.60 -0.25 -12.47
N ASP A 129 14.97 0.59 -11.66
CA ASP A 129 15.30 2.01 -11.50
C ASP A 129 16.36 2.29 -10.42
N LEU A 130 16.75 1.26 -9.64
CA LEU A 130 17.71 1.40 -8.54
C LEU A 130 19.14 0.98 -8.93
N THR A 131 20.11 1.71 -8.40
CA THR A 131 21.54 1.35 -8.49
C THR A 131 21.87 0.12 -7.64
N PRO A 132 22.94 -0.64 -7.95
CA PRO A 132 23.34 -1.81 -7.16
C PRO A 132 23.53 -1.51 -5.65
N GLN A 133 24.02 -0.31 -5.32
CA GLN A 133 24.21 0.10 -3.93
C GLN A 133 22.86 0.27 -3.20
N GLN A 134 21.87 0.88 -3.85
CA GLN A 134 20.53 1.06 -3.28
C GLN A 134 19.82 -0.29 -3.11
N ARG A 135 19.96 -1.20 -4.09
CA ARG A 135 19.43 -2.57 -3.99
C ARG A 135 20.03 -3.31 -2.80
N ALA A 136 21.35 -3.22 -2.60
CA ALA A 136 22.03 -3.84 -1.46
C ALA A 136 21.57 -3.27 -0.11
N ARG A 137 21.37 -1.95 -0.02
CA ARG A 137 20.85 -1.30 1.19
C ARG A 137 19.41 -1.74 1.49
N ALA A 138 18.55 -1.79 0.48
CA ALA A 138 17.17 -2.24 0.61
C ALA A 138 17.10 -3.69 1.11
N ALA A 139 17.87 -4.61 0.49
CA ALA A 139 17.94 -6.01 0.89
C ALA A 139 18.48 -6.18 2.32
N ARG A 140 19.53 -5.42 2.69
CA ARG A 140 20.09 -5.43 4.03
C ARG A 140 19.08 -4.95 5.06
N LYS A 141 18.40 -3.83 4.80
CA LYS A 141 17.35 -3.30 5.69
C LYS A 141 16.24 -4.34 5.89
N ALA A 142 15.79 -4.99 4.82
CA ALA A 142 14.78 -6.05 4.89
C ALA A 142 15.21 -7.26 5.73
N ALA A 143 16.51 -7.59 5.75
CA ALA A 143 17.04 -8.70 6.54
C ALA A 143 17.28 -8.35 8.01
N GLU A 144 17.64 -7.10 8.30
CA GLU A 144 17.99 -6.64 9.66
C GLU A 144 16.80 -6.10 10.44
N TRP A 145 15.80 -5.52 9.77
CA TRP A 145 14.69 -4.85 10.43
C TRP A 145 13.56 -5.82 10.79
N PRO A 146 13.06 -5.78 12.04
CA PRO A 146 11.87 -6.54 12.41
C PRO A 146 10.59 -5.88 11.88
N LEU A 147 9.47 -6.60 11.94
CA LEU A 147 8.16 -6.11 11.50
C LEU A 147 7.80 -4.78 12.17
N GLU A 148 8.03 -4.69 13.48
CA GLU A 148 7.68 -3.53 14.31
C GLU A 148 8.41 -2.27 13.83
N ALA A 149 9.69 -2.39 13.47
CA ALA A 149 10.46 -1.27 12.96
C ALA A 149 9.91 -0.73 11.65
N PHE A 150 9.44 -1.61 10.75
CA PHE A 150 8.76 -1.19 9.52
C PHE A 150 7.41 -0.55 9.82
N THR A 151 6.57 -1.14 10.68
CA THR A 151 5.27 -0.56 11.00
C THR A 151 5.40 0.84 11.61
N GLU A 152 6.40 1.04 12.46
CA GLU A 152 6.69 2.32 13.08
C GLU A 152 7.22 3.35 12.07
N GLU A 153 8.07 2.94 11.14
CA GLU A 153 8.50 3.80 10.04
C GLU A 153 7.31 4.27 9.20
N LEU A 154 6.38 3.37 8.87
CA LEU A 154 5.18 3.71 8.10
C LEU A 154 4.29 4.71 8.85
N ARG A 155 4.10 4.54 10.17
CA ARG A 155 3.39 5.51 11.02
C ARG A 155 4.03 6.89 11.05
N ARG A 156 5.37 6.98 10.97
CA ARG A 156 6.06 8.27 10.94
C ARG A 156 5.89 8.99 9.61
N LEU A 157 5.93 8.26 8.48
CA LEU A 157 5.64 8.84 7.15
C LEU A 157 4.27 9.52 7.13
N ASP A 158 3.34 8.98 7.91
CA ASP A 158 1.99 9.50 8.08
C ASP A 158 1.93 10.79 8.90
N ALA A 159 2.74 10.92 9.96
CA ALA A 159 2.80 12.12 10.79
C ALA A 159 3.32 13.33 10.01
N THR A 160 4.40 13.15 9.24
CA THR A 160 5.00 14.23 8.44
C THR A 160 4.07 14.71 7.31
N SER A 161 3.22 13.81 6.80
CA SER A 161 2.24 14.15 5.74
C SER A 161 1.03 14.94 6.28
N GLN A 162 0.72 14.81 7.57
CA GLN A 162 -0.37 15.56 8.22
C GLN A 162 0.06 16.98 8.59
N GLU A 163 1.32 17.18 8.97
CA GLU A 163 1.87 18.50 9.29
C GLU A 163 1.91 19.44 8.08
N THR A 164 2.16 18.90 6.88
CA THR A 164 2.19 19.70 5.64
C THR A 164 0.78 20.05 5.12
N SER A 165 -0.23 19.25 5.43
CA SER A 165 -1.64 19.53 5.07
C SER A 165 -2.39 20.36 6.11
N GLY A 166 -1.84 20.54 7.32
CA GLY A 166 -2.44 21.27 8.44
C GLY A 166 -2.13 22.77 8.50
N GLY A 167 -1.45 23.32 7.49
CA GLY A 167 -1.18 24.76 7.37
C GLY A 167 -2.46 25.57 7.14
N LYS A 168 -3.11 26.00 8.23
CA LYS A 168 -4.29 26.88 8.22
C LYS A 168 -4.04 28.20 7.46
N PRO A 169 -5.11 28.79 6.88
CA PRO A 169 -5.04 30.09 6.23
C PRO A 169 -4.77 31.17 7.27
N SER A 170 -3.75 32.00 7.04
CA SER A 170 -3.49 33.17 7.87
C SER A 170 -4.13 34.39 7.21
N SER A 171 -5.19 34.86 7.88
CA SER A 171 -5.75 36.22 7.96
C SER A 171 -6.15 36.96 6.69
#